data_AF-A0A2E7EG67-F1
#
_entry.id   AF-A0A2E7EG67-F1
#
_cell.length_a   1.000
_cell.length_b   1.000
_cell.length_c   1.000
_cell.angle_alpha   90.00
_cell.angle_beta   90.00
_cell.angle_gamma   90.00
#
_symmetry.space_group_name_H-M   'P 1'
#
loop_
_entity.id
_entity.type
_entity.pdbx_description
1 polymer ?
#
loop_
_entity_poly.entity_id
_entity_poly.type
_entity_poly.pdbx_seq_one_letter_code
_entity_poly.pdbx_strand_id
1 'polypeptide(L)'
;MEKSIRRLTLILIIALTTAVSAQDENQDKVTAAQISNWIAMLNSDSFGARTAATDRLILAGDISIAPVLAAAKNGELETVIRCVYVLRQLAMHGDTSEVRSTAYDALNDLVRLEFATASRRAASAVIAVNNNRHSEARRVLEELGAKFSLSRSGPGVGMTETYNTVIFDKSWRGSPENLEHLKWLTLGKPDRKWMITMEGEQINDQWLHYIATLTTINAIRVKSGKVTDDGVARLSDLPQLESLELLYIPVTDASVGELKKIPNLQLIKIYGTDVTAAAAQQLQTDLANTEVDHRQGGFLGIGCEDQPFRVTVVRKGTAAEKAGLQFGDVITRFNDEPVTSMTELTELIAKNRVGDTVSIDYERGNQKFKREITLGEWE
;
A
#
# COMPACT_ATOMS: atom_id res chain seq x y z
N MET A 1 44.99 23.47 47.81
CA MET A 1 44.80 22.07 48.23
C MET A 1 43.47 21.48 47.77
N GLU A 2 42.35 22.20 47.86
CA GLU A 2 41.02 21.68 47.44
C GLU A 2 40.84 21.33 45.96
N LYS A 3 41.52 22.04 45.03
CA LYS A 3 41.43 21.73 43.59
C LYS A 3 42.10 20.42 43.18
N SER A 4 43.13 19.97 43.91
CA SER A 4 43.79 18.67 43.64
C SER A 4 43.00 17.50 44.20
N ILE A 5 42.30 17.68 45.34
CA ILE A 5 41.48 16.63 45.94
C ILE A 5 40.26 16.34 45.06
N ARG A 6 39.59 17.37 44.52
CA ARG A 6 38.45 17.18 43.60
C ARG A 6 38.83 16.48 42.29
N ARG A 7 40.06 16.65 41.77
CA ARG A 7 40.55 15.91 40.60
C ARG A 7 40.83 14.44 40.90
N LEU A 8 41.39 14.11 42.07
CA LEU A 8 41.58 12.71 42.46
C LEU A 8 40.24 12.01 42.73
N THR A 9 39.26 12.67 43.36
CA THR A 9 37.93 12.07 43.60
C THR A 9 37.17 11.85 42.28
N LEU A 10 37.29 12.75 41.31
CA LEU A 10 36.63 12.59 40.00
C LEU A 10 37.29 11.49 39.15
N ILE A 11 38.62 11.35 39.20
CA ILE A 11 39.34 10.26 38.52
C ILE A 11 39.03 8.91 39.18
N LEU A 12 38.87 8.85 40.51
CA LEU A 12 38.51 7.62 41.22
C LEU A 12 37.04 7.20 40.95
N ILE A 13 36.12 8.16 40.78
CA ILE A 13 34.72 7.88 40.41
C ILE A 13 34.61 7.43 38.95
N ILE A 14 35.39 8.02 38.03
CA ILE A 14 35.45 7.58 36.62
C ILE A 14 36.10 6.18 36.54
N ALA A 15 37.17 5.92 37.30
CA ALA A 15 37.79 4.60 37.37
C ALA A 15 36.87 3.54 37.99
N LEU A 16 36.06 3.88 39.01
CA LEU A 16 35.06 2.97 39.58
C LEU A 16 33.86 2.76 38.66
N THR A 17 33.43 3.77 37.88
CA THR A 17 32.34 3.60 36.90
C THR A 17 32.78 2.82 35.66
N THR A 18 34.05 2.95 35.23
CA THR A 18 34.62 2.07 34.19
C THR A 18 34.94 0.67 34.69
N ALA A 19 35.17 0.47 35.98
CA ALA A 19 35.38 -0.86 36.57
C ALA A 19 34.06 -1.61 36.79
N VAL A 20 32.96 -0.90 37.09
CA VAL A 20 31.60 -1.49 37.17
C VAL A 20 31.05 -1.81 35.77
N SER A 21 31.51 -1.14 34.71
CA SER A 21 31.12 -1.46 33.32
C SER A 21 31.99 -2.53 32.64
N ALA A 22 33.08 -2.99 33.28
CA ALA A 22 33.99 -3.99 32.71
C ALA A 22 33.86 -5.38 33.35
N GLN A 23 32.99 -5.55 34.36
CA GLN A 23 32.72 -6.83 35.02
C GLN A 23 31.42 -7.52 34.59
N ASP A 24 30.66 -6.94 33.66
CA ASP A 24 29.42 -7.53 33.11
C ASP A 24 29.47 -7.79 31.59
N GLU A 25 30.63 -7.66 30.95
CA GLU A 25 30.84 -8.02 29.52
C GLU A 25 31.19 -9.50 29.30
N ASN A 26 31.18 -10.32 30.36
CA ASN A 26 31.31 -11.77 30.26
C ASN A 26 29.93 -12.46 30.30
N GLN A 27 28.96 -11.94 29.54
CA GLN A 27 27.82 -12.74 29.12
C GLN A 27 28.36 -13.83 28.19
N ASP A 28 28.37 -15.08 28.67
CA ASP A 28 28.80 -16.26 27.93
C ASP A 28 28.25 -16.24 26.50
N LYS A 29 29.10 -15.87 25.53
CA LYS A 29 28.75 -15.98 24.11
C LYS A 29 28.42 -17.44 23.84
N VAL A 30 27.16 -17.70 23.47
CA VAL A 30 26.68 -19.04 23.11
C VAL A 30 27.61 -19.63 22.04
N THR A 31 28.18 -20.78 22.35
CA THR A 31 29.15 -21.49 21.51
C THR A 31 28.47 -22.50 20.59
N ALA A 32 29.14 -22.87 19.49
CA ALA A 32 28.68 -23.93 18.60
C ALA A 32 28.48 -25.27 19.35
N ALA A 33 29.34 -25.59 20.32
CA ALA A 33 29.23 -26.79 21.13
C ALA A 33 27.96 -26.79 22.00
N GLN A 34 27.58 -25.64 22.57
CA GLN A 34 26.33 -25.50 23.32
C GLN A 34 25.11 -25.70 22.40
N ILE A 35 25.12 -25.14 21.19
CA ILE A 35 24.05 -25.35 20.21
C ILE A 35 23.92 -26.82 19.84
N SER A 36 25.03 -27.50 19.52
CA SER A 36 25.01 -28.93 19.21
C SER A 36 24.45 -29.77 20.37
N ASN A 37 24.81 -29.44 21.62
CA ASN A 37 24.28 -30.11 22.79
C ASN A 37 22.77 -29.90 22.94
N TRP A 38 22.27 -28.68 22.75
CA TRP A 38 20.83 -28.42 22.82
C TRP A 38 20.07 -29.13 21.69
N ILE A 39 20.62 -29.19 20.49
CA ILE A 39 20.03 -29.96 19.38
C ILE A 39 19.93 -31.45 19.74
N ALA A 40 20.97 -32.04 20.32
CA ALA A 40 20.93 -33.43 20.76
C ALA A 40 19.86 -33.68 21.85
N MET A 41 19.60 -32.68 22.70
CA MET A 41 18.55 -32.74 23.73
C MET A 41 17.13 -32.62 23.18
N LEU A 42 16.92 -32.23 21.91
CA LEU A 42 15.59 -32.07 21.33
C LEU A 42 14.80 -33.38 21.21
N ASN A 43 15.46 -34.53 21.32
CA ASN A 43 14.82 -35.84 21.35
C ASN A 43 14.97 -36.57 22.69
N SER A 44 15.34 -35.84 23.77
CA SER A 44 15.46 -36.44 25.11
C SER A 44 14.12 -37.01 25.58
N ASP A 45 14.13 -38.11 26.33
CA ASP A 45 12.91 -38.65 26.96
C ASP A 45 12.24 -37.64 27.92
N SER A 46 13.04 -36.75 28.53
CA SER A 46 12.54 -35.72 29.44
C SER A 46 11.93 -34.55 28.67
N PHE A 47 10.61 -34.36 28.81
CA PHE A 47 9.91 -33.21 28.23
C PHE A 47 10.53 -31.87 28.65
N GLY A 48 10.90 -31.74 29.94
CA GLY A 48 11.54 -30.53 30.46
C GLY A 48 12.90 -30.25 29.80
N ALA A 49 13.69 -31.29 29.54
CA ALA A 49 14.97 -31.16 28.85
C ALA A 49 14.78 -30.69 27.40
N ARG A 50 13.80 -31.27 26.68
CA ARG A 50 13.49 -30.85 25.31
C ARG A 50 13.02 -29.40 25.24
N THR A 51 12.14 -29.00 26.17
CA THR A 51 11.62 -27.61 26.25
C THR A 51 12.72 -26.61 26.57
N ALA A 52 13.54 -26.87 27.58
CA ALA A 52 14.67 -26.00 27.91
C ALA A 52 15.67 -25.87 26.75
N ALA A 53 15.94 -26.96 26.02
CA ALA A 53 16.79 -26.91 24.83
C ALA A 53 16.16 -26.08 23.70
N THR A 54 14.85 -26.21 23.50
CA THR A 54 14.09 -25.44 22.49
C THR A 54 14.18 -23.94 22.79
N ASP A 55 13.92 -23.53 24.04
CA ASP A 55 13.94 -22.13 24.44
C ASP A 55 15.34 -21.52 24.31
N ARG A 56 16.38 -22.28 24.68
CA ARG A 56 17.78 -21.85 24.51
C ARG A 56 18.17 -21.65 23.05
N LEU A 57 17.70 -22.52 22.16
CA LEU A 57 17.95 -22.37 20.72
C LEU A 57 17.25 -21.13 20.15
N ILE A 58 16.06 -20.77 20.65
CA ILE A 58 15.38 -19.53 20.28
C ILE A 58 16.16 -18.32 20.80
N LEU A 59 16.55 -18.33 22.08
CA LEU A 59 17.33 -17.24 22.68
C LEU A 59 18.70 -17.04 22.03
N ALA A 60 19.29 -18.10 21.48
CA ALA A 60 20.55 -18.02 20.74
C ALA A 60 20.44 -17.25 19.42
N GLY A 61 19.23 -17.00 18.90
CA GLY A 61 19.03 -16.14 17.73
C GLY A 61 19.73 -16.66 16.46
N ASP A 62 20.41 -15.76 15.74
CA ASP A 62 20.99 -16.01 14.42
C ASP A 62 21.87 -17.27 14.35
N ILE A 63 22.78 -17.43 15.31
CA ILE A 63 23.77 -18.51 15.33
C ILE A 63 23.15 -19.91 15.45
N SER A 64 21.90 -20.03 15.90
CA SER A 64 21.21 -21.32 15.99
C SER A 64 20.53 -21.73 14.68
N ILE A 65 20.24 -20.79 13.76
CA ILE A 65 19.41 -21.04 12.58
C ILE A 65 19.99 -22.13 11.68
N ALA A 66 21.26 -22.00 11.29
CA ALA A 66 21.89 -22.96 10.38
C ALA A 66 22.04 -24.37 11.00
N PRO A 67 22.51 -24.53 12.25
CA PRO A 67 22.50 -25.84 12.93
C PRO A 67 21.10 -26.44 13.08
N VAL A 68 20.10 -25.63 13.44
CA VAL A 68 18.71 -26.08 13.59
C VAL A 68 18.12 -26.52 12.24
N LEU A 69 18.40 -25.79 11.16
CA LEU A 69 18.03 -26.18 9.80
C LEU A 69 18.64 -27.53 9.41
N ALA A 70 19.93 -27.72 9.68
CA ALA A 70 20.61 -28.98 9.39
C ALA A 70 20.01 -30.16 10.17
N ALA A 71 19.68 -29.96 11.45
CA ALA A 71 19.01 -30.94 12.29
C ALA A 71 17.58 -31.25 11.81
N ALA A 72 16.85 -30.24 11.33
CA ALA A 72 15.50 -30.42 10.78
C ALA A 72 15.47 -31.22 9.46
N LYS A 73 16.53 -31.17 8.66
CA LYS A 73 16.63 -31.90 7.38
C LYS A 73 16.71 -33.42 7.59
N ASN A 74 17.40 -33.87 8.64
CA ASN A 74 17.78 -35.29 8.83
C ASN A 74 17.37 -35.89 10.19
N GLY A 75 16.69 -35.12 11.04
CA GLY A 75 16.36 -35.52 12.40
C GLY A 75 15.18 -36.47 12.53
N GLU A 76 15.06 -37.09 13.70
CA GLU A 76 13.85 -37.82 14.11
C GLU A 76 12.63 -36.89 14.25
N LEU A 77 11.43 -37.47 14.30
CA LEU A 77 10.18 -36.73 14.27
C LEU A 77 10.09 -35.61 15.33
N GLU A 78 10.45 -35.88 16.58
CA GLU A 78 10.41 -34.88 17.66
C GLU A 78 11.44 -33.78 17.45
N THR A 79 12.66 -34.11 17.04
CA THR A 79 13.70 -33.14 16.65
C THR A 79 13.21 -32.24 15.54
N VAL A 80 12.64 -32.81 14.47
CA VAL A 80 12.09 -32.06 13.33
C VAL A 80 10.97 -31.12 13.79
N ILE A 81 10.04 -31.59 14.63
CA ILE A 81 8.95 -30.77 15.18
C ILE A 81 9.50 -29.55 15.91
N ARG A 82 10.48 -29.75 16.79
CA ARG A 82 11.05 -28.68 17.62
C ARG A 82 11.94 -27.75 16.81
N CYS A 83 12.75 -28.26 15.88
CA CYS A 83 13.54 -27.40 15.00
C CYS A 83 12.65 -26.50 14.13
N VAL A 84 11.58 -27.03 13.54
CA VAL A 84 10.61 -26.21 12.79
C VAL A 84 9.94 -25.17 13.71
N TYR A 85 9.62 -25.54 14.95
CA TYR A 85 9.09 -24.58 15.93
C TYR A 85 10.08 -23.46 16.25
N VAL A 86 11.36 -23.78 16.51
CA VAL A 86 12.42 -22.79 16.75
C VAL A 86 12.54 -21.82 15.58
N LEU A 87 12.68 -22.34 14.35
CA LEU A 87 12.77 -21.51 13.14
C LEU A 87 11.53 -20.62 12.97
N ARG A 88 10.33 -21.14 13.26
CA ARG A 88 9.09 -20.35 13.24
C ARG A 88 9.11 -19.21 14.25
N GLN A 89 9.55 -19.46 15.49
CA GLN A 89 9.63 -18.42 16.52
C GLN A 89 10.65 -17.35 16.13
N LEU A 90 11.83 -17.73 15.64
CA LEU A 90 12.84 -16.79 15.15
C LEU A 90 12.33 -15.98 13.95
N ALA A 91 11.59 -16.60 13.03
CA ALA A 91 11.02 -15.92 11.87
C ALA A 91 9.92 -14.88 12.21
N MET A 92 9.22 -15.08 13.34
CA MET A 92 8.17 -14.18 13.86
C MET A 92 8.72 -13.12 14.81
N HIS A 93 9.64 -13.50 15.70
CA HIS A 93 9.99 -12.74 16.90
C HIS A 93 11.49 -12.52 17.08
N GLY A 94 12.32 -12.92 16.11
CA GLY A 94 13.75 -12.66 16.16
C GLY A 94 14.06 -11.17 16.32
N ASP A 95 15.08 -10.83 17.09
CA ASP A 95 15.36 -9.45 17.52
C ASP A 95 15.65 -8.50 16.34
N THR A 96 16.26 -9.02 15.27
CA THR A 96 16.60 -8.24 14.07
C THR A 96 15.78 -8.68 12.86
N SER A 97 15.62 -7.78 11.88
CA SER A 97 15.01 -8.11 10.58
C SER A 97 15.77 -9.22 9.85
N GLU A 98 17.10 -9.24 9.99
CA GLU A 98 17.98 -10.26 9.42
C GLU A 98 17.71 -11.64 10.01
N VAL A 99 17.65 -11.78 11.35
CA VAL A 99 17.27 -13.05 12.01
C VAL A 99 15.91 -13.53 11.52
N ARG A 100 14.91 -12.63 11.45
CA ARG A 100 13.58 -12.96 10.97
C ARG A 100 13.59 -13.42 9.51
N SER A 101 14.42 -12.82 8.65
CA SER A 101 14.56 -13.19 7.24
C SER A 101 15.25 -14.54 7.10
N THR A 102 16.42 -14.72 7.71
CA THR A 102 17.22 -15.94 7.63
C THR A 102 16.46 -17.16 8.15
N ALA A 103 15.71 -17.02 9.25
CA ALA A 103 14.88 -18.09 9.78
C ALA A 103 13.68 -18.42 8.86
N TYR A 104 13.11 -17.42 8.19
CA TYR A 104 12.06 -17.63 7.18
C TYR A 104 12.60 -18.35 5.94
N ASP A 105 13.80 -18.00 5.49
CA ASP A 105 14.46 -18.66 4.36
C ASP A 105 14.80 -20.12 4.71
N ALA A 106 15.27 -20.38 5.93
CA ALA A 106 15.49 -21.74 6.43
C ALA A 106 14.19 -22.58 6.45
N LEU A 107 13.04 -21.99 6.79
CA LEU A 107 11.75 -22.68 6.67
C LEU A 107 11.41 -22.99 5.20
N ASN A 108 11.64 -22.06 4.28
CA ASN A 108 11.41 -22.30 2.85
C ASN A 108 12.33 -23.37 2.27
N ASP A 109 13.57 -23.45 2.74
CA ASP A 109 14.50 -24.54 2.40
C ASP A 109 13.95 -25.90 2.80
N LEU A 110 13.32 -26.01 3.97
CA LEU A 110 12.67 -27.24 4.42
C LEU A 110 11.43 -27.58 3.58
N VAL A 111 10.65 -26.58 3.14
CA VAL A 111 9.49 -26.78 2.25
C VAL A 111 9.92 -27.46 0.95
N ARG A 112 11.08 -27.10 0.40
CA ARG A 112 11.63 -27.64 -0.86
C ARG A 112 12.11 -29.09 -0.76
N LEU A 113 12.18 -29.68 0.44
CA LEU A 113 12.53 -31.09 0.58
C LEU A 113 11.39 -31.98 0.08
N GLU A 114 11.67 -32.82 -0.91
CA GLU A 114 10.70 -33.79 -1.41
C GLU A 114 10.40 -34.87 -0.34
N PHE A 115 9.12 -35.21 -0.16
CA PHE A 115 8.63 -36.32 0.66
C PHE A 115 9.04 -36.36 2.15
N ALA A 116 9.59 -35.28 2.71
CA ALA A 116 10.00 -35.22 4.11
C ALA A 116 8.86 -34.77 5.06
N THR A 117 8.79 -35.35 6.26
CA THR A 117 7.91 -34.85 7.34
C THR A 117 8.23 -33.38 7.69
N ALA A 118 9.50 -32.99 7.55
CA ALA A 118 9.95 -31.61 7.71
C ALA A 118 9.26 -30.66 6.72
N SER A 119 9.06 -31.06 5.46
CA SER A 119 8.46 -30.20 4.42
C SER A 119 7.03 -29.80 4.75
N ARG A 120 6.14 -30.75 5.09
CA ARG A 120 4.74 -30.42 5.45
C ARG A 120 4.65 -29.52 6.68
N ARG A 121 5.51 -29.76 7.69
CA ARG A 121 5.53 -28.95 8.92
C ARG A 121 6.07 -27.56 8.65
N ALA A 122 7.14 -27.45 7.88
CA ALA A 122 7.70 -26.18 7.45
C ALA A 122 6.68 -25.38 6.62
N ALA A 123 5.92 -26.02 5.73
CA ALA A 123 4.87 -25.34 4.97
C ALA A 123 3.79 -24.73 5.88
N SER A 124 3.33 -25.48 6.89
CA SER A 124 2.41 -24.95 7.90
C SER A 124 3.02 -23.81 8.72
N ALA A 125 4.31 -23.90 9.06
CA ALA A 125 5.03 -22.85 9.76
C ALA A 125 5.18 -21.57 8.91
N VAL A 126 5.53 -21.69 7.62
CA VAL A 126 5.60 -20.58 6.67
C VAL A 126 4.26 -19.86 6.58
N ILE A 127 3.15 -20.61 6.46
CA ILE A 127 1.79 -20.02 6.46
C ILE A 127 1.55 -19.23 7.75
N ALA A 128 1.92 -19.78 8.91
CA ALA A 128 1.77 -19.08 10.19
C ALA A 128 2.61 -17.79 10.25
N VAL A 129 3.88 -17.84 9.81
CA VAL A 129 4.76 -16.65 9.76
C VAL A 129 4.17 -15.59 8.84
N ASN A 130 3.70 -15.97 7.66
CA ASN A 130 3.08 -15.04 6.71
C ASN A 130 1.81 -14.40 7.27
N ASN A 131 0.97 -15.18 7.96
CA ASN A 131 -0.21 -14.64 8.64
C ASN A 131 0.17 -13.64 9.75
N ASN A 132 1.21 -13.95 10.55
CA ASN A 132 1.68 -13.03 11.60
C ASN A 132 2.24 -11.73 11.00
N ARG A 133 3.09 -11.83 9.97
CA ARG A 133 3.61 -10.65 9.26
C ARG A 133 2.50 -9.82 8.61
N HIS A 134 1.48 -10.48 8.05
CA HIS A 134 0.30 -9.83 7.52
C HIS A 134 -0.46 -9.05 8.59
N SER A 135 -0.74 -9.68 9.74
CA SER A 135 -1.41 -9.01 10.87
C SER A 135 -0.61 -7.84 11.42
N GLU A 136 0.71 -7.99 11.54
CA GLU A 136 1.59 -6.93 12.03
C GLU A 136 1.69 -5.77 11.05
N ALA A 137 1.90 -6.06 9.77
CA ALA A 137 1.90 -5.06 8.71
C ALA A 137 0.59 -4.27 8.70
N ARG A 138 -0.54 -4.96 8.80
CA ARG A 138 -1.85 -4.32 8.90
C ARG A 138 -1.94 -3.41 10.12
N ARG A 139 -1.57 -3.91 11.31
CA ARG A 139 -1.61 -3.14 12.56
C ARG A 139 -0.78 -1.86 12.45
N VAL A 140 0.46 -1.95 11.99
CA VAL A 140 1.36 -0.79 11.82
C VAL A 140 0.76 0.23 10.85
N LEU A 141 0.22 -0.23 9.72
CA LEU A 141 -0.42 0.67 8.75
C LEU A 141 -1.70 1.32 9.35
N GLU A 142 -2.54 0.58 10.07
CA GLU A 142 -3.72 1.12 10.76
C GLU A 142 -3.35 2.17 11.83
N GLU A 143 -2.30 1.92 12.62
CA GLU A 143 -1.79 2.87 13.63
C GLU A 143 -1.27 4.18 13.00
N LEU A 144 -0.72 4.10 11.80
CA LEU A 144 -0.29 5.25 11.00
C LEU A 144 -1.43 5.92 10.23
N GLY A 145 -2.66 5.40 10.33
CA GLY A 145 -3.87 6.00 9.77
C GLY A 145 -4.36 5.40 8.45
N ALA A 146 -3.74 4.32 7.95
CA ALA A 146 -4.28 3.60 6.80
C ALA A 146 -5.61 2.93 7.17
N LYS A 147 -6.54 2.92 6.23
CA LYS A 147 -7.83 2.22 6.38
C LYS A 147 -7.87 1.01 5.47
N PHE A 148 -8.74 0.09 5.80
CA PHE A 148 -8.89 -1.16 5.08
C PHE A 148 -10.35 -1.47 4.83
N SER A 149 -10.69 -1.85 3.60
CA SER A 149 -12.04 -2.21 3.22
C SER A 149 -12.04 -3.32 2.18
N LEU A 150 -13.22 -3.88 1.93
CA LEU A 150 -13.50 -4.62 0.71
C LEU A 150 -14.16 -3.66 -0.26
N SER A 151 -13.46 -3.30 -1.33
CA SER A 151 -14.04 -2.47 -2.38
C SER A 151 -14.62 -3.36 -3.46
N ARG A 152 -15.82 -3.03 -3.92
CA ARG A 152 -16.40 -3.62 -5.11
C ARG A 152 -16.20 -2.65 -6.25
N SER A 153 -15.31 -3.01 -7.17
CA SER A 153 -15.01 -2.26 -8.38
C SER A 153 -14.75 -3.26 -9.49
N GLY A 154 -14.88 -2.88 -10.74
CA GLY A 154 -14.59 -3.76 -11.87
C GLY A 154 -14.65 -2.97 -13.17
N PRO A 155 -14.00 -3.47 -14.23
CA PRO A 155 -14.07 -2.85 -15.55
C PRO A 155 -15.48 -3.05 -16.14
N GLY A 156 -16.11 -1.97 -16.59
CA GLY A 156 -17.42 -2.01 -17.22
C GLY A 156 -18.65 -2.14 -16.29
N VAL A 157 -19.81 -1.84 -16.87
CA VAL A 157 -21.11 -1.89 -16.20
C VAL A 157 -21.50 -3.34 -15.88
N GLY A 158 -21.62 -3.68 -14.60
CA GLY A 158 -22.12 -4.98 -14.14
C GLY A 158 -21.05 -6.00 -13.76
N MET A 159 -19.77 -5.73 -13.99
CA MET A 159 -18.68 -6.51 -13.40
C MET A 159 -18.31 -5.91 -12.04
N THR A 160 -18.44 -6.71 -10.98
CA THR A 160 -17.98 -6.30 -9.65
C THR A 160 -16.99 -7.33 -9.14
N GLU A 161 -15.73 -6.96 -9.17
CA GLU A 161 -14.69 -7.71 -8.49
C GLU A 161 -14.54 -7.20 -7.06
N THR A 162 -14.04 -8.05 -6.17
CA THR A 162 -13.82 -7.69 -4.78
C THR A 162 -12.33 -7.53 -4.53
N TYR A 163 -11.93 -6.30 -4.22
CA TYR A 163 -10.56 -5.95 -3.87
C TYR A 163 -10.39 -5.81 -2.37
N ASN A 164 -9.31 -6.38 -1.85
CA ASN A 164 -8.79 -6.05 -0.53
C ASN A 164 -8.11 -4.70 -0.67
N THR A 165 -8.70 -3.66 -0.08
CA THR A 165 -8.30 -2.28 -0.34
C THR A 165 -7.54 -1.73 0.85
N VAL A 166 -6.38 -1.14 0.59
CA VAL A 166 -5.66 -0.29 1.53
C VAL A 166 -5.85 1.16 1.10
N ILE A 167 -6.30 2.01 2.02
CA ILE A 167 -6.63 3.40 1.76
C ILE A 167 -5.70 4.29 2.57
N PHE A 168 -4.92 5.09 1.88
CA PHE A 168 -4.11 6.17 2.41
C PHE A 168 -4.79 7.49 2.06
N ASP A 169 -5.45 8.12 3.03
CA ASP A 169 -6.06 9.43 2.84
C ASP A 169 -5.29 10.51 3.61
N LYS A 170 -5.86 11.72 3.70
CA LYS A 170 -5.30 12.87 4.40
C LYS A 170 -5.03 12.63 5.91
N SER A 171 -5.55 11.54 6.48
CA SER A 171 -5.29 11.16 7.87
C SER A 171 -4.03 10.32 8.06
N TRP A 172 -3.39 9.86 6.99
CA TRP A 172 -2.11 9.14 7.03
C TRP A 172 -1.00 10.01 7.64
N ARG A 173 -0.26 9.44 8.60
CA ARG A 173 0.82 10.12 9.34
C ARG A 173 2.20 9.49 9.16
N GLY A 174 2.29 8.39 8.41
CA GLY A 174 3.55 7.69 8.17
C GLY A 174 4.40 8.33 7.07
N SER A 175 5.61 7.81 6.91
CA SER A 175 6.53 8.16 5.83
C SER A 175 6.45 7.14 4.66
N PRO A 176 7.04 7.45 3.50
CA PRO A 176 7.17 6.47 2.41
C PRO A 176 7.88 5.17 2.81
N GLU A 177 8.78 5.21 3.80
CA GLU A 177 9.46 4.00 4.30
C GLU A 177 8.47 3.00 4.89
N ASN A 178 7.40 3.48 5.54
CA ASN A 178 6.38 2.62 6.14
C ASN A 178 5.53 1.88 5.08
N LEU A 179 5.62 2.25 3.80
CA LEU A 179 5.01 1.47 2.73
C LEU A 179 5.62 0.08 2.60
N GLU A 180 6.82 -0.15 3.16
CA GLU A 180 7.49 -1.45 3.14
C GLU A 180 6.63 -2.60 3.70
N HIS A 181 5.67 -2.26 4.57
CA HIS A 181 4.73 -3.21 5.16
C HIS A 181 3.69 -3.75 4.16
N LEU A 182 3.41 -3.03 3.07
CA LEU A 182 2.45 -3.46 2.04
C LEU A 182 2.83 -4.82 1.44
N LYS A 183 4.13 -5.11 1.28
CA LYS A 183 4.59 -6.41 0.75
C LYS A 183 4.06 -7.61 1.55
N TRP A 184 3.92 -7.46 2.87
CA TRP A 184 3.43 -8.53 3.73
C TRP A 184 1.91 -8.68 3.68
N LEU A 185 1.19 -7.62 3.31
CA LEU A 185 -0.24 -7.71 3.06
C LEU A 185 -0.52 -8.54 1.82
N THR A 186 0.16 -8.19 0.72
CA THR A 186 -0.15 -8.71 -0.61
C THR A 186 0.44 -10.10 -0.85
N LEU A 187 1.70 -10.34 -0.46
CA LEU A 187 2.34 -11.66 -0.60
C LEU A 187 1.78 -12.70 0.38
N GLY A 188 1.24 -12.27 1.53
CA GLY A 188 0.65 -13.17 2.51
C GLY A 188 -0.66 -13.82 2.05
N LYS A 189 -1.29 -13.28 1.00
CA LYS A 189 -2.58 -13.72 0.43
C LYS A 189 -2.57 -13.57 -1.11
N PRO A 190 -1.78 -14.39 -1.84
CA PRO A 190 -1.61 -14.26 -3.29
C PRO A 190 -2.87 -14.66 -4.09
N ASP A 191 -3.83 -15.33 -3.45
CA ASP A 191 -5.14 -15.68 -4.00
C ASP A 191 -6.14 -14.51 -4.01
N ARG A 192 -5.76 -13.37 -3.42
CA ARG A 192 -6.63 -12.20 -3.27
C ARG A 192 -6.23 -11.10 -4.23
N LYS A 193 -7.24 -10.40 -4.76
CA LYS A 193 -7.04 -9.14 -5.47
C LYS A 193 -6.82 -7.99 -4.50
N TRP A 194 -5.84 -7.14 -4.81
CA TRP A 194 -5.44 -6.01 -3.98
C TRP A 194 -5.60 -4.68 -4.70
N MET A 195 -6.16 -3.70 -3.98
CA MET A 195 -6.27 -2.32 -4.42
C MET A 195 -5.55 -1.39 -3.44
N ILE A 196 -4.75 -0.45 -3.97
CA ILE A 196 -4.17 0.64 -3.19
C ILE A 196 -4.84 1.95 -3.62
N THR A 197 -5.47 2.62 -2.66
CA THR A 197 -6.06 3.95 -2.86
C THR A 197 -5.25 4.97 -2.09
N MET A 198 -4.83 6.03 -2.76
CA MET A 198 -3.99 7.09 -2.20
C MET A 198 -4.60 8.44 -2.53
N GLU A 199 -4.83 9.27 -1.51
CA GLU A 199 -5.35 10.63 -1.66
C GLU A 199 -4.55 11.62 -0.81
N GLY A 200 -4.07 12.68 -1.44
CA GLY A 200 -3.51 13.85 -0.77
C GLY A 200 -2.16 14.33 -1.30
N GLU A 201 -1.81 15.55 -0.94
CA GLU A 201 -0.64 16.27 -1.47
C GLU A 201 0.72 15.64 -1.08
N GLN A 202 0.72 14.76 -0.08
CA GLN A 202 1.89 14.00 0.35
C GLN A 202 2.29 12.88 -0.61
N ILE A 203 1.37 12.46 -1.48
CA ILE A 203 1.58 11.38 -2.45
C ILE A 203 2.43 11.92 -3.61
N ASN A 204 3.48 11.19 -3.99
CA ASN A 204 4.45 11.60 -5.04
C ASN A 204 5.02 10.36 -5.76
N ASP A 205 5.94 10.57 -6.71
CA ASP A 205 6.51 9.51 -7.54
C ASP A 205 7.18 8.38 -6.73
N GLN A 206 7.81 8.70 -5.58
CA GLN A 206 8.42 7.69 -4.71
C GLN A 206 7.41 6.65 -4.22
N TRP A 207 6.15 7.05 -3.96
CA TRP A 207 5.09 6.14 -3.57
C TRP A 207 4.75 5.16 -4.70
N LEU A 208 4.57 5.65 -5.92
CA LEU A 208 4.28 4.78 -7.07
C LEU A 208 5.47 3.88 -7.41
N HIS A 209 6.70 4.37 -7.31
CA HIS A 209 7.90 3.56 -7.51
C HIS A 209 7.97 2.41 -6.51
N TYR A 210 7.59 2.63 -5.26
CA TYR A 210 7.50 1.56 -4.26
C TYR A 210 6.36 0.59 -4.60
N ILE A 211 5.16 1.08 -4.91
CA ILE A 211 4.00 0.24 -5.26
C ILE A 211 4.28 -0.60 -6.50
N ALA A 212 5.02 -0.08 -7.48
CA ALA A 212 5.46 -0.80 -8.67
C ALA A 212 6.35 -2.02 -8.36
N THR A 213 6.92 -2.13 -7.15
CA THR A 213 7.64 -3.33 -6.71
C THR A 213 6.73 -4.45 -6.22
N LEU A 214 5.44 -4.14 -5.97
CA LEU A 214 4.45 -5.08 -5.45
C LEU A 214 3.72 -5.77 -6.61
N THR A 215 4.35 -6.77 -7.23
CA THR A 215 3.87 -7.45 -8.45
C THR A 215 2.50 -8.14 -8.34
N THR A 216 1.92 -8.19 -7.14
CA THR A 216 0.60 -8.77 -6.83
C THR A 216 -0.54 -7.74 -6.82
N ILE A 217 -0.27 -6.45 -7.09
CA ILE A 217 -1.31 -5.40 -7.08
C ILE A 217 -2.16 -5.49 -8.34
N ASN A 218 -3.48 -5.35 -8.16
CA ASN A 218 -4.46 -5.42 -9.25
C ASN A 218 -5.06 -4.06 -9.59
N ALA A 219 -5.24 -3.19 -8.58
CA ALA A 219 -5.83 -1.89 -8.78
C ALA A 219 -5.08 -0.79 -8.04
N ILE A 220 -4.89 0.36 -8.69
CA ILE A 220 -4.28 1.54 -8.10
C ILE A 220 -5.19 2.73 -8.35
N ARG A 221 -5.54 3.46 -7.29
CA ARG A 221 -6.21 4.76 -7.37
C ARG A 221 -5.32 5.81 -6.72
N VAL A 222 -5.01 6.86 -7.46
CA VAL A 222 -4.24 8.02 -6.98
C VAL A 222 -5.06 9.27 -7.20
N LYS A 223 -5.28 10.04 -6.14
CA LYS A 223 -6.11 11.25 -6.16
C LYS A 223 -5.41 12.44 -5.50
N SER A 224 -5.43 13.61 -6.15
CA SER A 224 -5.02 14.90 -5.57
C SER A 224 -3.60 14.87 -4.96
N GLY A 225 -2.63 14.38 -5.73
CA GLY A 225 -1.23 14.21 -5.33
C GLY A 225 -0.24 14.82 -6.33
N LYS A 226 1.07 14.70 -6.05
CA LYS A 226 2.18 15.26 -6.85
C LYS A 226 2.86 14.19 -7.71
N VAL A 227 2.08 13.24 -8.22
CA VAL A 227 2.56 12.15 -9.06
C VAL A 227 2.65 12.63 -10.51
N THR A 228 3.81 12.46 -11.12
CA THR A 228 4.13 12.90 -12.47
C THR A 228 4.23 11.70 -13.42
N ASP A 229 4.60 11.96 -14.67
CA ASP A 229 4.86 10.91 -15.68
C ASP A 229 5.94 9.90 -15.21
N ASP A 230 6.90 10.34 -14.38
CA ASP A 230 7.97 9.49 -13.84
C ASP A 230 7.44 8.44 -12.85
N GLY A 231 6.47 8.80 -12.01
CA GLY A 231 5.79 7.85 -11.12
C GLY A 231 5.00 6.79 -11.89
N VAL A 232 4.37 7.19 -13.00
CA VAL A 232 3.54 6.30 -13.83
C VAL A 232 4.39 5.33 -14.66
N ALA A 233 5.58 5.72 -15.11
CA ALA A 233 6.42 4.93 -16.02
C ALA A 233 6.68 3.49 -15.53
N ARG A 234 6.85 3.31 -14.22
CA ARG A 234 7.15 2.01 -13.60
C ARG A 234 5.93 1.11 -13.41
N LEU A 235 4.71 1.59 -13.63
CA LEU A 235 3.51 0.76 -13.50
C LEU A 235 3.42 -0.32 -14.57
N SER A 236 4.16 -0.19 -15.67
CA SER A 236 4.30 -1.23 -16.70
C SER A 236 4.97 -2.51 -16.19
N ASP A 237 5.69 -2.44 -15.05
CA ASP A 237 6.32 -3.60 -14.39
C ASP A 237 5.30 -4.46 -13.60
N LEU A 238 4.04 -4.02 -13.46
CA LEU A 238 3.02 -4.72 -12.67
C LEU A 238 2.21 -5.70 -13.52
N PRO A 239 2.48 -7.02 -13.43
CA PRO A 239 1.88 -8.00 -14.34
C PRO A 239 0.41 -8.27 -14.05
N GLN A 240 -0.10 -7.88 -12.88
CA GLN A 240 -1.48 -8.16 -12.46
C GLN A 240 -2.36 -6.89 -12.45
N LEU A 241 -1.81 -5.72 -12.81
CA LEU A 241 -2.54 -4.45 -12.79
C LEU A 241 -3.60 -4.43 -13.89
N GLU A 242 -4.86 -4.34 -13.47
CA GLU A 242 -6.04 -4.35 -14.34
C GLU A 242 -6.85 -3.05 -14.24
N SER A 243 -6.72 -2.30 -13.16
CA SER A 243 -7.42 -1.02 -12.98
C SER A 243 -6.46 0.08 -12.50
N LEU A 244 -6.45 1.21 -13.21
CA LEU A 244 -5.66 2.38 -12.86
C LEU A 244 -6.51 3.64 -12.89
N GLU A 245 -6.60 4.34 -11.76
CA GLU A 245 -7.29 5.61 -11.66
C GLU A 245 -6.28 6.72 -11.31
N LEU A 246 -6.07 7.64 -12.25
CA LEU A 246 -5.21 8.82 -12.15
C LEU A 246 -6.08 10.06 -12.09
N LEU A 247 -6.28 10.59 -10.88
CA LEU A 247 -7.28 11.64 -10.61
C LEU A 247 -6.59 12.87 -10.04
N TYR A 248 -6.67 14.01 -10.72
CA TYR A 248 -6.16 15.29 -10.21
C TYR A 248 -4.68 15.23 -9.81
N ILE A 249 -3.86 14.64 -10.68
CA ILE A 249 -2.41 14.56 -10.55
C ILE A 249 -1.74 15.16 -11.80
N PRO A 250 -0.51 15.73 -11.68
CA PRO A 250 0.19 16.40 -12.78
C PRO A 250 0.86 15.42 -13.76
N VAL A 251 0.08 14.49 -14.32
CA VAL A 251 0.51 13.63 -15.45
C VAL A 251 0.13 14.29 -16.77
N THR A 252 0.99 14.12 -17.77
CA THR A 252 0.86 14.75 -19.09
C THR A 252 0.72 13.69 -20.18
N ASP A 253 0.64 14.14 -21.44
CA ASP A 253 0.64 13.26 -22.62
C ASP A 253 1.86 12.32 -22.66
N ALA A 254 2.95 12.64 -21.96
CA ALA A 254 4.13 11.76 -21.87
C ALA A 254 3.80 10.41 -21.22
N SER A 255 2.87 10.36 -20.26
CA SER A 255 2.43 9.11 -19.61
C SER A 255 1.76 8.12 -20.58
N VAL A 256 1.11 8.59 -21.66
CA VAL A 256 0.37 7.73 -22.60
C VAL A 256 1.27 6.66 -23.23
N GLY A 257 2.53 7.00 -23.52
CA GLY A 257 3.51 6.07 -24.05
C GLY A 257 3.87 4.92 -23.10
N GLU A 258 3.78 5.15 -21.80
CA GLU A 258 4.07 4.17 -20.75
C GLU A 258 2.82 3.37 -20.35
N LEU A 259 1.67 4.04 -20.26
CA LEU A 259 0.39 3.43 -19.89
C LEU A 259 0.02 2.26 -20.81
N LYS A 260 0.30 2.38 -22.11
CA LYS A 260 0.01 1.30 -23.07
C LYS A 260 0.89 0.06 -22.93
N LYS A 261 1.97 0.13 -22.15
CA LYS A 261 2.87 -1.01 -21.89
C LYS A 261 2.37 -1.88 -20.73
N ILE A 262 1.36 -1.44 -19.99
CA ILE A 262 0.78 -2.21 -18.88
C ILE A 262 0.04 -3.42 -19.47
N PRO A 263 0.47 -4.66 -19.18
CA PRO A 263 0.11 -5.83 -20.00
C PRO A 263 -1.35 -6.26 -19.88
N ASN A 264 -2.01 -5.99 -18.75
CA ASN A 264 -3.33 -6.53 -18.43
C ASN A 264 -4.34 -5.43 -18.03
N LEU A 265 -4.10 -4.18 -18.45
CA LEU A 265 -4.97 -3.07 -18.09
C LEU A 265 -6.36 -3.21 -18.74
N GLN A 266 -7.41 -3.20 -17.93
CA GLN A 266 -8.80 -3.34 -18.37
C GLN A 266 -9.59 -2.04 -18.20
N LEU A 267 -9.23 -1.23 -17.21
CA LEU A 267 -9.84 0.08 -16.94
C LEU A 267 -8.75 1.11 -16.64
N ILE A 268 -8.82 2.26 -17.30
CA ILE A 268 -8.08 3.45 -16.91
C ILE A 268 -8.99 4.66 -16.82
N LYS A 269 -8.91 5.36 -15.69
CA LYS A 269 -9.55 6.67 -15.51
C LYS A 269 -8.49 7.74 -15.43
N ILE A 270 -8.64 8.79 -16.22
CA ILE A 270 -7.72 9.92 -16.28
C ILE A 270 -8.53 11.20 -16.12
N TYR A 271 -8.67 11.69 -14.89
CA TYR A 271 -9.53 12.83 -14.58
C TYR A 271 -8.72 14.03 -14.11
N GLY A 272 -9.01 15.21 -14.65
CA GLY A 272 -8.42 16.48 -14.19
C GLY A 272 -6.89 16.50 -14.22
N THR A 273 -6.29 15.78 -15.18
CA THR A 273 -4.84 15.78 -15.44
C THR A 273 -4.52 16.70 -16.62
N ASP A 274 -3.23 16.83 -16.94
CA ASP A 274 -2.75 17.56 -18.12
C ASP A 274 -2.69 16.67 -19.38
N VAL A 275 -3.29 15.47 -19.34
CA VAL A 275 -3.49 14.63 -20.53
C VAL A 275 -4.56 15.25 -21.42
N THR A 276 -4.24 15.47 -22.68
CA THR A 276 -5.15 16.05 -23.68
C THR A 276 -6.17 15.02 -24.17
N ALA A 277 -7.33 15.50 -24.63
CA ALA A 277 -8.35 14.63 -25.24
C ALA A 277 -7.79 13.83 -26.45
N ALA A 278 -6.89 14.44 -27.23
CA ALA A 278 -6.23 13.78 -28.35
C ALA A 278 -5.34 12.62 -27.89
N ALA A 279 -4.54 12.83 -26.84
CA ALA A 279 -3.68 11.78 -26.29
C ALA A 279 -4.48 10.66 -25.61
N ALA A 280 -5.58 11.00 -24.91
CA ALA A 280 -6.50 10.01 -24.38
C ALA A 280 -7.19 9.17 -25.48
N GLN A 281 -7.58 9.80 -26.59
CA GLN A 281 -8.11 9.09 -27.75
C GLN A 281 -7.07 8.17 -28.41
N GLN A 282 -5.81 8.61 -28.47
CA GLN A 282 -4.71 7.76 -28.91
C GLN A 282 -4.53 6.57 -27.96
N LEU A 283 -4.58 6.78 -26.65
CA LEU A 283 -4.50 5.70 -25.67
C LEU A 283 -5.63 4.68 -25.84
N GLN A 284 -6.87 5.14 -26.04
CA GLN A 284 -8.02 4.27 -26.30
C GLN A 284 -7.85 3.44 -27.59
N THR A 285 -7.17 4.01 -28.60
CA THR A 285 -6.85 3.30 -29.85
C THR A 285 -5.75 2.27 -29.64
N ASP A 286 -4.70 2.62 -28.89
CA ASP A 286 -3.58 1.74 -28.57
C ASP A 286 -4.01 0.57 -27.66
N LEU A 287 -5.02 0.80 -26.80
CA LEU A 287 -5.55 -0.15 -25.83
C LEU A 287 -6.98 -0.59 -26.19
N ALA A 288 -7.12 -1.32 -27.30
CA ALA A 288 -8.42 -1.72 -27.84
C ALA A 288 -9.32 -2.55 -26.90
N ASN A 289 -8.75 -3.18 -25.87
CA ASN A 289 -9.47 -4.00 -24.89
C ASN A 289 -9.57 -3.34 -23.50
N THR A 290 -9.20 -2.06 -23.39
CA THR A 290 -9.22 -1.29 -22.15
C THR A 290 -10.27 -0.20 -22.24
N GLU A 291 -11.08 -0.04 -21.20
CA GLU A 291 -11.97 1.11 -21.05
C GLU A 291 -11.14 2.34 -20.64
N VAL A 292 -11.04 3.35 -21.50
CA VAL A 292 -10.41 4.64 -21.20
C VAL A 292 -11.48 5.67 -20.92
N ASP A 293 -11.64 6.05 -19.65
CA ASP A 293 -12.52 7.15 -19.24
C ASP A 293 -11.66 8.38 -18.92
N HIS A 294 -11.65 9.33 -19.85
CA HIS A 294 -10.92 10.59 -19.72
C HIS A 294 -11.90 11.74 -19.48
N ARG A 295 -11.61 12.56 -18.47
CA ARG A 295 -12.43 13.73 -18.12
C ARG A 295 -11.54 14.91 -17.81
N GLN A 296 -11.66 15.97 -18.57
CA GLN A 296 -10.92 17.20 -18.32
C GLN A 296 -11.67 18.15 -17.38
N GLY A 297 -10.89 18.90 -16.62
CA GLY A 297 -11.37 20.01 -15.79
C GLY A 297 -12.05 19.62 -14.47
N GLY A 298 -12.78 20.58 -13.92
CA GLY A 298 -13.53 20.43 -12.68
C GLY A 298 -14.83 19.65 -12.83
N PHE A 299 -15.55 19.48 -11.72
CA PHE A 299 -16.82 18.76 -11.67
C PHE A 299 -17.93 19.64 -11.08
N LEU A 300 -18.98 19.86 -11.87
CA LEU A 300 -20.15 20.64 -11.46
C LEU A 300 -21.16 19.80 -10.66
N GLY A 301 -21.41 18.55 -11.07
CA GLY A 301 -22.31 17.64 -10.34
C GLY A 301 -23.77 17.68 -10.74
N ILE A 302 -24.08 18.04 -11.99
CA ILE A 302 -25.44 18.00 -12.54
C ILE A 302 -25.59 16.95 -13.63
N GLY A 303 -26.83 16.52 -13.86
CA GLY A 303 -27.26 15.90 -15.11
C GLY A 303 -28.33 16.77 -15.75
N CYS A 304 -28.31 16.86 -17.08
CA CYS A 304 -29.27 17.65 -17.84
C CYS A 304 -29.92 16.83 -18.97
N GLU A 305 -31.09 17.24 -19.40
CA GLU A 305 -31.65 16.94 -20.73
C GLU A 305 -31.38 18.13 -21.66
N ASP A 306 -31.24 17.92 -22.97
CA ASP A 306 -30.80 18.97 -23.90
C ASP A 306 -31.94 19.85 -24.46
N GLN A 307 -33.21 19.48 -24.28
CA GLN A 307 -34.33 20.23 -24.86
C GLN A 307 -35.56 20.33 -23.93
N PRO A 308 -35.74 21.44 -23.18
CA PRO A 308 -34.75 22.52 -22.99
C PRO A 308 -33.55 22.04 -22.16
N PHE A 309 -32.43 22.79 -22.18
CA PHE A 309 -31.23 22.45 -21.40
C PHE A 309 -31.46 22.54 -19.90
N ARG A 310 -32.07 21.49 -19.34
CA ARG A 310 -32.71 21.50 -18.03
C ARG A 310 -32.03 20.50 -17.12
N VAL A 311 -31.73 20.95 -15.91
CA VAL A 311 -31.21 20.11 -14.83
C VAL A 311 -32.24 19.05 -14.45
N THR A 312 -31.89 17.80 -14.66
CA THR A 312 -32.67 16.62 -14.28
C THR A 312 -32.14 15.94 -13.03
N VAL A 313 -30.89 16.20 -12.66
CA VAL A 313 -30.27 15.69 -11.43
C VAL A 313 -29.30 16.73 -10.88
N VAL A 314 -29.33 16.93 -9.57
CA VAL A 314 -28.26 17.60 -8.82
C VAL A 314 -27.70 16.57 -7.84
N ARG A 315 -26.41 16.24 -7.98
CA ARG A 315 -25.77 15.22 -7.16
C ARG A 315 -25.44 15.79 -5.78
N LYS A 316 -25.74 15.04 -4.73
CA LYS A 316 -25.46 15.42 -3.35
C LYS A 316 -23.96 15.64 -3.12
N GLY A 317 -23.59 16.63 -2.33
CA GLY A 317 -22.21 16.98 -1.96
C GLY A 317 -21.43 17.77 -3.02
N THR A 318 -21.98 17.92 -4.22
CA THR A 318 -21.29 18.54 -5.36
C THR A 318 -21.34 20.06 -5.36
N ALA A 319 -20.56 20.68 -6.25
CA ALA A 319 -20.52 22.13 -6.44
C ALA A 319 -21.90 22.72 -6.76
N ALA A 320 -22.66 22.06 -7.63
CA ALA A 320 -24.01 22.47 -8.00
C ALA A 320 -24.99 22.50 -6.82
N GLU A 321 -24.98 21.45 -5.97
CA GLU A 321 -25.84 21.41 -4.78
C GLU A 321 -25.47 22.54 -3.82
N LYS A 322 -24.17 22.73 -3.54
CA LYS A 322 -23.66 23.79 -2.65
C LYS A 322 -24.01 25.19 -3.15
N ALA A 323 -24.08 25.38 -4.47
CA ALA A 323 -24.51 26.63 -5.10
C ALA A 323 -26.03 26.83 -5.16
N GLY A 324 -26.81 25.80 -4.80
CA GLY A 324 -28.27 25.84 -4.77
C GLY A 324 -28.95 25.65 -6.13
N LEU A 325 -28.27 25.03 -7.09
CA LEU A 325 -28.93 24.50 -8.29
C LEU A 325 -29.91 23.39 -7.91
N GLN A 326 -30.99 23.28 -8.66
CA GLN A 326 -32.12 22.39 -8.35
C GLN A 326 -32.61 21.67 -9.61
N PHE A 327 -33.30 20.56 -9.38
CA PHE A 327 -34.10 19.91 -10.43
C PHE A 327 -35.03 20.93 -11.07
N GLY A 328 -35.06 20.94 -12.40
CA GLY A 328 -35.93 21.81 -13.19
C GLY A 328 -35.31 23.14 -13.61
N ASP A 329 -34.16 23.53 -13.05
CA ASP A 329 -33.41 24.73 -13.49
C ASP A 329 -33.04 24.59 -14.97
N VAL A 330 -33.32 25.62 -15.77
CA VAL A 330 -32.91 25.67 -17.18
C VAL A 330 -31.64 26.48 -17.27
N ILE A 331 -30.52 25.83 -17.55
CA ILE A 331 -29.24 26.52 -17.68
C ILE A 331 -29.21 27.22 -19.04
N THR A 332 -28.78 28.48 -19.03
CA THR A 332 -28.75 29.31 -20.23
C THR A 332 -27.34 29.76 -20.60
N ARG A 333 -26.46 29.95 -19.61
CA ARG A 333 -25.06 30.36 -19.83
C ARG A 333 -24.13 29.72 -18.80
N PHE A 334 -22.91 29.47 -19.26
CA PHE A 334 -21.75 29.12 -18.43
C PHE A 334 -20.69 30.21 -18.66
N ASN A 335 -20.30 30.90 -17.59
CA ASN A 335 -19.60 32.18 -17.65
C ASN A 335 -20.31 33.13 -18.63
N ASP A 336 -19.59 33.59 -19.64
CA ASP A 336 -20.11 34.48 -20.68
C ASP A 336 -20.49 33.74 -21.98
N GLU A 337 -20.51 32.40 -21.97
CA GLU A 337 -20.86 31.58 -23.14
C GLU A 337 -22.29 31.02 -22.99
N PRO A 338 -23.18 31.16 -24.00
CA PRO A 338 -24.47 30.49 -23.98
C PRO A 338 -24.28 28.98 -24.06
N VAL A 339 -25.16 28.23 -23.40
CA VAL A 339 -25.10 26.77 -23.38
C VAL A 339 -26.48 26.16 -23.54
N THR A 340 -26.57 25.17 -24.43
CA THR A 340 -27.83 24.53 -24.83
C THR A 340 -27.77 23.01 -24.82
N SER A 341 -26.59 22.42 -24.58
CA SER A 341 -26.43 20.98 -24.50
C SER A 341 -25.39 20.56 -23.47
N MET A 342 -25.44 19.28 -23.09
CA MET A 342 -24.49 18.71 -22.15
C MET A 342 -23.08 18.63 -22.74
N THR A 343 -22.95 18.45 -24.05
CA THR A 343 -21.67 18.48 -24.77
C THR A 343 -21.00 19.85 -24.63
N GLU A 344 -21.73 20.93 -24.98
CA GLU A 344 -21.22 22.30 -24.85
C GLU A 344 -20.82 22.62 -23.41
N LEU A 345 -21.67 22.26 -22.44
CA LEU A 345 -21.35 22.50 -21.03
C LEU A 345 -20.06 21.77 -20.60
N THR A 346 -19.89 20.53 -21.05
CA THR A 346 -18.71 19.72 -20.73
C THR A 346 -17.44 20.33 -21.33
N GLU A 347 -17.49 20.78 -22.58
CA GLU A 347 -16.37 21.47 -23.24
C GLU A 347 -15.98 22.78 -22.53
N LEU A 348 -16.96 23.52 -22.03
CA LEU A 348 -16.73 24.75 -21.26
C LEU A 348 -16.13 24.44 -19.89
N ILE A 349 -16.63 23.44 -19.18
CA ILE A 349 -16.07 23.00 -17.89
C ILE A 349 -14.64 22.49 -18.06
N ALA A 350 -14.33 21.78 -19.15
CA ALA A 350 -13.00 21.25 -19.46
C ALA A 350 -11.92 22.35 -19.58
N LYS A 351 -12.30 23.59 -19.91
CA LYS A 351 -11.40 24.76 -19.94
C LYS A 351 -11.04 25.30 -18.55
N ASN A 352 -11.67 24.79 -17.49
CA ASN A 352 -11.51 25.26 -16.11
C ASN A 352 -10.98 24.14 -15.22
N ARG A 353 -10.24 24.51 -14.18
CA ARG A 353 -9.64 23.58 -13.21
C ARG A 353 -10.54 23.40 -11.99
N VAL A 354 -10.24 22.37 -11.20
CA VAL A 354 -10.80 22.23 -9.85
C VAL A 354 -10.45 23.46 -9.03
N GLY A 355 -11.42 23.98 -8.28
CA GLY A 355 -11.25 25.18 -7.48
C GLY A 355 -11.45 26.49 -8.24
N ASP A 356 -11.54 26.46 -9.58
CA ASP A 356 -11.95 27.64 -10.34
C ASP A 356 -13.41 27.97 -10.02
N THR A 357 -13.70 29.27 -9.92
CA THR A 357 -15.06 29.77 -9.74
C THR A 357 -15.60 30.20 -11.09
N VAL A 358 -16.76 29.64 -11.45
CA VAL A 358 -17.46 29.88 -12.72
C VAL A 358 -18.86 30.39 -12.44
N SER A 359 -19.41 31.18 -13.34
CA SER A 359 -20.78 31.64 -13.25
C SER A 359 -21.73 30.74 -14.01
N ILE A 360 -22.90 30.44 -13.44
CA ILE A 360 -24.02 29.81 -14.14
C ILE A 360 -25.21 30.76 -14.14
N ASP A 361 -25.71 31.08 -15.34
CA ASP A 361 -26.97 31.78 -15.51
C ASP A 361 -28.06 30.76 -15.83
N TYR A 362 -29.15 30.77 -15.07
CA TYR A 362 -30.24 29.80 -15.20
C TYR A 362 -31.61 30.42 -14.93
N GLU A 363 -32.65 29.74 -15.41
CA GLU A 363 -34.03 30.11 -15.21
C GLU A 363 -34.73 29.09 -14.32
N ARG A 364 -35.47 29.59 -13.32
CA ARG A 364 -36.32 28.77 -12.45
C ARG A 364 -37.73 29.36 -12.46
N GLY A 365 -38.66 28.67 -13.13
CA GLY A 365 -39.95 29.24 -13.48
C GLY A 365 -39.79 30.39 -14.47
N ASN A 366 -40.29 31.59 -14.13
CA ASN A 366 -40.17 32.80 -14.98
C ASN A 366 -39.09 33.77 -14.48
N GLN A 367 -38.25 33.35 -13.54
CA GLN A 367 -37.21 34.19 -12.93
C GLN A 367 -35.82 33.76 -13.41
N LYS A 368 -34.96 34.74 -13.67
CA LYS A 368 -33.56 34.56 -14.06
C LYS A 368 -32.66 34.69 -12.84
N PHE A 369 -31.70 33.79 -12.73
CA PHE A 369 -30.73 33.72 -11.66
C PHE A 369 -29.32 33.64 -12.22
N LYS A 370 -28.36 34.15 -11.45
CA LYS A 370 -26.93 34.01 -11.68
C LYS A 370 -26.28 33.50 -10.40
N ARG A 371 -25.41 32.51 -10.49
CA ARG A 371 -24.68 31.94 -9.35
C ARG A 371 -23.23 31.72 -9.71
N GLU A 372 -22.35 32.20 -8.84
CA GLU A 372 -20.95 31.81 -8.84
C GLU A 372 -20.81 30.45 -8.15
N ILE A 373 -20.09 29.53 -8.80
CA ILE A 373 -19.94 28.14 -8.39
C ILE A 373 -18.48 27.76 -8.48
N THR A 374 -17.89 27.31 -7.37
CA THR A 374 -16.53 26.76 -7.36
C THR A 374 -16.57 25.29 -7.77
N LEU A 375 -15.90 24.93 -8.87
CA LEU A 375 -15.89 23.56 -9.40
C LEU A 375 -15.19 22.59 -8.45
N GLY A 376 -15.78 21.40 -8.28
CA GLY A 376 -15.26 20.34 -7.42
C GLY A 376 -14.45 19.29 -8.16
N GLU A 377 -14.15 18.20 -7.47
CA GLU A 377 -13.51 17.00 -8.02
C GLU A 377 -14.55 15.91 -8.33
N TRP A 378 -14.26 15.04 -9.29
CA TRP A 378 -14.95 13.77 -9.51
C TRP A 378 -14.68 12.83 -8.31
N GLU A 379 -15.71 12.10 -7.87
CA GLU A 379 -15.65 11.12 -6.77
C GLU A 379 -15.23 9.72 -7.21
#